data_AF-A0AAD5FQD8-F1
#
_entry.id   AF-A0AAD5FQD8-F1
#
_cell.length_a   1.000
_cell.length_b   1.000
_cell.length_c   1.000
_cell.angle_alpha   90.00
_cell.angle_beta   90.00
_cell.angle_gamma   90.00
#
_symmetry.space_group_name_H-M   'P 1'
#
loop_
_entity.id
_entity.type
_entity.pdbx_description
1 polymer ?
#
loop_
_entity_poly.entity_id
_entity_poly.type
_entity_poly.pdbx_seq_one_letter_code
_entity_poly.pdbx_strand_id
1 'polypeptide(L)'
;EIHKERIIVRVAMMDRIRNEFIRGTAHVGRFGDKVREKRLRWFGHVQRRDMVYIGRRMLRMEPPGRRKRGRPRRRLMDVVREDMQVVRVKGADVEDR
;
A
#
# COMPACT_ATOMS: atom_id res chain seq x y z
N GLU A 1 -4.47 -15.75 0.23
CA GLU A 1 -3.39 -15.21 1.09
C GLU A 1 -3.40 -15.84 2.48
N ILE A 2 -4.47 -15.69 3.26
CA ILE A 2 -4.63 -16.41 4.55
C ILE A 2 -4.60 -17.94 4.41
N HIS A 3 -5.11 -18.50 3.32
CA HIS A 3 -5.04 -19.93 3.05
C HIS A 3 -3.60 -20.45 2.97
N LYS A 4 -2.68 -19.65 2.41
CA LYS A 4 -1.26 -20.00 2.36
C LYS A 4 -0.62 -19.94 3.76
N GLU A 5 -0.97 -18.92 4.54
CA GLU A 5 -0.54 -18.80 5.95
C GLU A 5 -0.97 -20.03 6.76
N ARG A 6 -2.20 -20.51 6.56
CA ARG A 6 -2.74 -21.73 7.19
C ARG A 6 -1.98 -23.00 6.78
N ILE A 7 -1.64 -23.15 5.50
CA ILE A 7 -0.83 -24.28 5.03
C ILE A 7 0.54 -24.30 5.71
N ILE A 8 1.21 -23.14 5.79
CA ILE A 8 2.54 -23.02 6.40
C ILE A 8 2.51 -23.41 7.88
N VAL A 9 1.48 -22.98 8.61
CA VAL A 9 1.31 -23.27 10.04
C VAL A 9 0.59 -24.62 10.26
N ARG A 10 0.31 -25.39 9.20
CA ARG A 10 -0.38 -26.71 9.23
C ARG A 10 -1.76 -26.68 9.93
N VAL A 11 -2.52 -25.62 9.71
CA VAL A 11 -3.88 -25.43 10.26
C VAL A 11 -4.92 -25.64 9.17
N ALA A 12 -5.84 -26.57 9.38
CA ALA A 12 -6.98 -26.80 8.50
C ALA A 12 -8.04 -25.71 8.65
N MET A 13 -8.93 -25.57 7.65
CA MET A 13 -10.08 -24.67 7.75
C MET A 13 -11.06 -25.09 8.86
N MET A 14 -11.18 -26.41 9.07
CA MET A 14 -12.04 -27.02 10.08
C MET A 14 -11.65 -26.69 11.52
N ASP A 15 -10.39 -26.33 11.77
CA ASP A 15 -9.92 -25.95 13.11
C ASP A 15 -10.54 -24.63 13.61
N ARG A 16 -11.20 -23.87 12.71
CA ARG A 16 -11.89 -22.60 13.01
C ARG A 16 -11.04 -21.58 13.80
N ILE A 17 -9.71 -21.70 13.71
CA ILE A 17 -8.76 -20.79 14.35
C ILE A 17 -8.89 -19.39 13.72
N ARG A 18 -8.91 -18.37 14.59
CA ARG A 18 -8.96 -16.97 14.19
C ARG A 18 -7.69 -16.59 13.40
N ASN A 19 -7.86 -15.83 12.32
CA ASN A 19 -6.76 -15.42 11.45
C ASN A 19 -5.66 -14.62 12.17
N GLU A 20 -6.01 -13.89 13.23
CA GLU A 20 -5.06 -13.14 14.05
C GLU A 20 -4.02 -14.05 14.71
N PHE A 21 -4.43 -15.23 15.18
CA PHE A 21 -3.51 -16.22 15.77
C PHE A 21 -2.61 -16.83 14.70
N ILE A 22 -3.19 -17.23 13.56
CA ILE A 22 -2.42 -17.78 12.42
C ILE A 22 -1.33 -16.80 11.98
N ARG A 23 -1.66 -15.51 11.90
CA ARG A 23 -0.73 -14.44 11.53
C ARG A 23 0.33 -14.19 12.59
N GLY A 24 -0.05 -14.23 13.87
CA GLY A 24 0.87 -14.15 14.99
C GLY A 24 1.93 -15.25 14.94
N THR A 25 1.50 -16.50 14.75
CA THR A 25 2.39 -17.66 14.62
C THR A 25 3.27 -17.60 13.38
N ALA A 26 2.72 -17.14 12.25
CA ALA A 26 3.49 -17.01 11.00
C ALA A 26 4.40 -15.75 10.98
N HIS A 27 4.30 -14.87 11.98
CA HIS A 27 4.92 -13.54 12.00
C HIS A 27 4.62 -12.71 10.73
N VAL A 28 3.38 -12.85 10.20
CA VAL A 28 2.94 -12.15 8.98
C VAL A 28 1.97 -11.02 9.34
N GLY A 29 2.36 -9.78 9.01
CA GLY A 29 1.46 -8.62 9.10
C GLY A 29 0.27 -8.71 8.14
N ARG A 30 -0.75 -7.86 8.33
CA ARG A 30 -1.94 -7.87 7.46
C ARG A 30 -1.53 -7.53 6.02
N PHE A 31 -2.18 -8.16 5.03
CA PHE A 31 -1.91 -7.89 3.62
C PHE A 31 -1.96 -6.41 3.25
N GLY A 32 -2.98 -5.71 3.75
CA GLY A 32 -3.17 -4.29 3.49
C GLY A 32 -1.96 -3.47 3.89
N ASP A 33 -1.29 -3.84 4.98
CA ASP A 33 -0.09 -3.15 5.46
C ASP A 33 1.10 -3.45 4.53
N LYS A 34 1.27 -4.68 4.04
CA LYS A 34 2.31 -5.02 3.04
C LYS A 34 2.08 -4.31 1.71
N VAL A 35 0.84 -4.23 1.24
CA VAL A 35 0.49 -3.51 0.00
C VAL A 35 0.77 -2.02 0.17
N ARG A 36 0.39 -1.45 1.31
CA ARG A 36 0.67 -0.05 1.66
C ARG A 36 2.17 0.22 1.68
N GLU A 37 2.93 -0.60 2.37
CA GLU A 37 4.39 -0.46 2.46
C GLU A 37 5.05 -0.49 1.08
N LYS A 38 4.68 -1.46 0.22
CA LYS A 38 5.20 -1.53 -1.16
C LYS A 38 4.82 -0.30 -1.98
N ARG A 39 3.60 0.21 -1.84
CA ARG A 39 3.14 1.41 -2.54
C ARG A 39 3.94 2.65 -2.12
N LEU A 40 4.14 2.86 -0.82
CA LEU A 40 4.89 3.99 -0.29
C LEU A 40 6.39 3.89 -0.63
N ARG A 41 6.96 2.68 -0.58
CA ARG A 41 8.35 2.43 -1.00
C ARG A 41 8.56 2.78 -2.47
N TRP A 42 7.65 2.34 -3.35
CA TRP A 42 7.67 2.70 -4.76
C TRP A 42 7.48 4.21 -4.97
N PHE A 43 6.53 4.83 -4.26
CA PHE A 43 6.30 6.27 -4.34
C PHE A 43 7.55 7.07 -3.97
N GLY A 44 8.22 6.69 -2.87
CA GLY A 44 9.48 7.31 -2.48
C GLY A 44 10.60 7.08 -3.47
N HIS A 45 10.68 5.88 -4.06
CA HIS A 45 11.62 5.62 -5.15
C HIS A 45 11.41 6.59 -6.32
N VAL A 46 10.17 6.76 -6.78
CA VAL A 46 9.86 7.67 -7.89
C VAL A 46 10.11 9.13 -7.51
N GLN A 47 9.76 9.55 -6.29
CA GLN A 47 10.06 10.89 -5.79
C GLN A 47 11.56 11.20 -5.75
N ARG A 48 12.45 10.21 -5.55
CA ARG A 48 13.90 10.46 -5.55
C ARG A 48 14.54 10.46 -6.93
N ARG A 49 13.82 10.09 -8.00
CA ARG A 49 14.33 10.15 -9.38
C ARG A 49 14.35 11.59 -9.91
N ASP A 50 15.14 11.82 -10.95
CA ASP A 50 15.21 13.10 -11.65
C ASP A 50 13.81 13.59 -12.10
N MET A 51 13.62 14.91 -12.22
CA MET A 51 12.42 15.52 -12.79
C MET A 51 12.15 15.09 -14.23
N VAL A 52 13.18 14.76 -15.00
CA VAL A 52 13.06 14.25 -16.38
C VAL A 52 12.51 12.81 -16.41
N TYR A 53 12.60 12.08 -15.29
CA TYR A 53 12.07 10.72 -15.20
C TYR A 53 10.55 10.70 -15.43
N ILE A 54 10.11 9.92 -16.41
CA ILE A 54 8.70 9.83 -16.83
C ILE A 54 7.78 9.53 -15.65
N GLY A 55 8.19 8.62 -14.75
CA GLY A 55 7.37 8.29 -13.58
C GLY A 55 7.17 9.49 -12.64
N ARG A 56 8.18 10.34 -12.46
CA ARG A 56 8.07 11.54 -11.61
C ARG A 56 7.22 12.61 -12.27
N ARG A 57 7.36 12.78 -13.59
CA ARG A 57 6.49 13.66 -14.40
C ARG A 57 5.02 13.22 -14.35
N MET A 58 4.75 11.93 -14.50
CA MET A 58 3.40 11.35 -14.45
C MET A 58 2.77 11.48 -13.06
N LEU A 59 3.54 11.31 -11.97
CA LEU A 59 3.02 11.50 -10.61
C LEU A 59 2.62 12.95 -10.32
N ARG A 60 3.32 13.94 -10.90
CA ARG A 60 2.99 15.36 -10.76
C ARG A 60 1.85 15.81 -11.67
N MET A 61 1.58 15.07 -12.74
CA MET A 61 0.53 15.41 -13.68
C MET A 61 -0.84 15.16 -13.02
N GLU A 62 -1.65 16.21 -12.89
CA GLU A 62 -3.04 16.03 -12.51
C GLU A 62 -3.87 15.63 -13.75
N PRO A 63 -4.65 14.54 -13.70
CA PRO A 63 -5.48 14.14 -14.83
C PRO A 63 -6.48 15.26 -15.18
N PRO A 64 -6.55 15.70 -16.45
CA PRO A 64 -7.47 16.75 -16.85
C PRO A 64 -8.92 16.32 -16.70
N GLY A 65 -9.80 17.29 -16.42
CA GLY A 65 -11.25 17.10 -16.36
C GLY A 65 -11.82 16.84 -14.96
N ARG A 66 -13.13 17.08 -14.84
CA ARG A 66 -13.87 16.92 -13.57
C ARG A 66 -14.14 15.44 -13.28
N ARG A 67 -14.06 15.05 -12.01
CA ARG A 67 -14.45 13.70 -11.59
C ARG A 67 -15.94 13.47 -11.86
N LYS A 68 -16.29 12.28 -12.36
CA LYS A 68 -17.69 11.88 -12.51
C LYS A 68 -18.39 11.91 -11.15
N ARG A 69 -19.65 12.32 -11.13
CA ARG A 69 -20.51 12.26 -9.94
C ARG A 69 -20.77 10.80 -9.56
N GLY A 70 -20.85 10.49 -8.26
CA GLY A 70 -20.97 9.12 -7.75
C GLY A 70 -19.67 8.62 -7.12
N ARG A 71 -19.39 7.31 -7.21
CA ARG A 71 -18.13 6.70 -6.70
C ARG A 71 -17.06 6.74 -7.81
N PRO A 72 -16.15 7.73 -7.83
CA PRO A 72 -15.06 7.75 -8.80
C PRO A 72 -14.07 6.62 -8.52
N ARG A 73 -13.36 6.19 -9.57
CA ARG A 73 -12.19 5.32 -9.42
C ARG A 73 -11.13 6.05 -8.58
N ARG A 74 -10.49 5.32 -7.65
CA ARG A 74 -9.39 5.84 -6.83
C ARG A 74 -8.19 6.18 -7.71
N ARG A 75 -7.69 7.41 -7.63
CA ARG A 75 -6.42 7.80 -8.26
C ARG A 75 -5.26 7.32 -7.40
N LEU A 76 -4.11 7.06 -8.03
CA LEU A 76 -2.92 6.62 -7.32
C LEU A 76 -2.53 7.59 -6.19
N MET A 77 -2.52 8.89 -6.47
CA MET A 77 -2.19 9.94 -5.48
C MET A 77 -3.19 10.03 -4.33
N ASP A 78 -4.48 9.75 -4.57
CA ASP A 78 -5.48 9.70 -3.50
C ASP A 78 -5.12 8.58 -2.51
N VAL A 79 -4.79 7.39 -3.03
CA VAL A 79 -4.45 6.24 -2.19
C VAL A 79 -3.11 6.42 -1.48
N VAL A 80 -2.10 6.98 -2.16
CA VAL A 80 -0.80 7.28 -1.53
C VAL A 80 -0.99 8.27 -0.38
N ARG A 81 -1.84 9.29 -0.54
CA ARG A 81 -2.13 10.26 0.53
C ARG A 81 -2.84 9.61 1.71
N GLU A 82 -3.83 8.76 1.47
CA GLU A 82 -4.48 7.97 2.52
C GLU A 82 -3.45 7.08 3.24
N ASP A 83 -2.61 6.38 2.50
CA ASP A 83 -1.58 5.50 3.04
C ASP A 83 -0.56 6.26 3.90
N MET A 84 -0.11 7.44 3.46
CA MET A 84 0.76 8.33 4.25
C MET A 84 0.11 8.78 5.57
N GLN A 85 -1.19 9.11 5.55
CA GLN A 85 -1.93 9.47 6.76
C GLN A 85 -2.02 8.31 7.75
N VAL A 86 -2.27 7.08 7.26
CA VAL A 86 -2.34 5.89 8.10
C VAL A 86 -1.01 5.60 8.78
N VAL A 87 0.12 5.77 8.08
CA VAL A 87 1.46 5.53 8.63
C VAL A 87 2.01 6.77 9.38
N ARG A 88 1.29 7.90 9.37
CA ARG A 88 1.70 9.19 9.97
C ARG A 88 3.02 9.74 9.42
N VAL A 89 3.28 9.52 8.13
CA VAL A 89 4.49 9.98 7.43
C VAL A 89 4.17 11.26 6.66
N LYS A 90 4.99 12.30 6.79
CA LYS A 90 4.88 13.56 6.03
C LYS A 90 5.61 13.43 4.69
N GLY A 91 5.23 14.25 3.71
CA GLY A 91 5.85 14.24 2.38
C GLY A 91 7.36 14.54 2.37
N ALA A 92 7.86 15.25 3.39
CA ALA A 92 9.27 15.56 3.59
C ALA A 92 10.10 14.34 4.00
N ASP A 93 9.53 13.40 4.75
CA ASP A 93 10.19 12.17 5.20
C ASP A 93 10.50 11.19 4.04
N VAL A 94 10.02 11.51 2.84
CA VAL A 94 10.27 10.73 1.62
C VAL A 94 11.60 11.13 0.96
N GLU A 95 12.08 12.34 1.23
CA GLU A 95 13.30 12.89 0.65
C GLU A 95 14.53 12.65 1.53
N ASP A 96 14.36 12.61 2.86
CA ASP A 96 15.46 12.35 3.81
C ASP A 96 15.72 10.85 4.03
N ARG A 97 16.98 10.46 3.82
CA ARG A 97 17.60 9.30 4.46
C ARG A 97 18.70 9.79 5.37
#